data_AF-A0A7J9J184-F1
#
_entry.id   AF-A0A7J9J184-F1
#
_cell.length_a   1.000
_cell.length_b   1.000
_cell.length_c   1.000
_cell.angle_alpha   90.00
_cell.angle_beta   90.00
_cell.angle_gamma   90.00
#
_symmetry.space_group_name_H-M   'P 1'
#
loop_
_entity.id
_entity.type
_entity.pdbx_description
1 polymer ?
#
loop_
_entity_poly.entity_id
_entity_poly.type
_entity_poly.pdbx_seq_one_letter_code
_entity_poly.pdbx_strand_id
1 'polypeptide(L)'
;MLRALGYGSDVHIYVASGEVYGGEETLRPLKALFPNFYSKDTIATKEELGPFLSFSSRMAALDFIVCDESDVFVTNNNGNMARILAGRRKYFGHKPTIRPNAKKLYRLFLSRNNMTWEEFSSRIRTLQKGFMGEPKEVRPGRGEFHENPSTCICEDSEAMGKVKADSRHKKHRKLDDSSRKDVMVSDDQNDYDDNDVPEWPDLYEDEDEDEEDESGSKEKHLSNVTGSDYGAVISDEPELEAMLSD
;
A
#
# COMPACT_ATOMS: atom_id res chain seq x y z
N MET A 1 -2.57 -6.24 -16.31
CA MET A 1 -2.25 -7.14 -15.18
C MET A 1 -3.50 -7.86 -14.66
N LEU A 2 -4.52 -7.14 -14.17
CA LEU A 2 -5.72 -7.76 -13.58
C LEU A 2 -6.38 -8.83 -14.48
N ARG A 3 -6.60 -8.52 -15.76
CA ARG A 3 -7.08 -9.51 -16.76
C ARG A 3 -6.22 -10.78 -16.84
N ALA A 4 -4.90 -10.67 -16.68
CA ALA A 4 -3.98 -11.80 -16.71
C ALA A 4 -3.99 -12.62 -15.40
N LEU A 5 -4.40 -12.00 -14.28
CA LEU A 5 -4.65 -12.68 -13.01
C LEU A 5 -6.01 -13.40 -12.98
N GLY A 6 -6.88 -13.15 -13.97
CA GLY A 6 -8.15 -13.86 -14.15
C GLY A 6 -9.40 -13.01 -13.93
N TYR A 7 -9.26 -11.73 -13.58
CA TYR A 7 -10.42 -10.84 -13.41
C TYR A 7 -11.08 -10.54 -14.76
N GLY A 8 -12.38 -10.77 -14.86
CA GLY A 8 -13.22 -10.49 -16.03
C GLY A 8 -13.63 -9.01 -16.13
N SER A 9 -14.26 -8.63 -17.23
CA SER A 9 -14.78 -7.25 -17.43
C SER A 9 -16.01 -6.95 -16.59
N ASP A 10 -16.69 -7.98 -16.08
CA ASP A 10 -17.84 -7.90 -15.18
C ASP A 10 -17.47 -7.44 -13.76
N VAL A 11 -16.18 -7.50 -13.39
CA VAL A 11 -15.69 -7.05 -12.09
C VAL A 11 -15.94 -5.56 -11.89
N HIS A 12 -16.45 -5.22 -10.71
CA HIS A 12 -16.61 -3.84 -10.25
C HIS A 12 -15.27 -3.31 -9.71
N ILE A 13 -14.80 -2.19 -10.25
CA ILE A 13 -13.59 -1.50 -9.78
C ILE A 13 -14.01 -0.24 -9.05
N TYR A 14 -13.61 -0.13 -7.80
CA TYR A 14 -13.62 1.11 -7.04
C TYR A 14 -12.21 1.72 -7.04
N VAL A 15 -12.07 2.99 -7.38
CA VAL A 15 -10.80 3.72 -7.33
C VAL A 15 -10.80 4.68 -6.15
N ALA A 16 -10.07 4.28 -5.13
CA ALA A 16 -9.67 5.13 -4.01
C ALA A 16 -8.50 6.02 -4.44
N SER A 17 -8.80 7.24 -4.87
CA SER A 17 -7.78 8.22 -5.26
C SER A 17 -8.27 9.63 -4.95
N GLY A 18 -7.31 10.54 -4.75
CA GLY A 18 -7.53 11.96 -5.01
C GLY A 18 -7.57 12.23 -6.52
N GLU A 19 -7.15 13.41 -6.93
CA GLU A 19 -7.04 13.74 -8.34
C GLU A 19 -6.08 12.77 -9.05
N VAL A 20 -6.57 12.10 -10.09
CA VAL A 20 -5.77 11.13 -10.85
C VAL A 20 -4.90 11.89 -11.84
N TYR A 21 -3.60 11.60 -11.85
CA TYR A 21 -2.67 12.20 -12.81
C TYR A 21 -3.10 11.93 -14.26
N GLY A 22 -3.23 13.02 -15.03
CA GLY A 22 -3.74 12.98 -16.41
C GLY A 22 -5.25 12.72 -16.53
N GLY A 23 -5.97 12.71 -15.41
CA GLY A 23 -7.42 12.70 -15.33
C GLY A 23 -8.09 11.52 -16.02
N GLU A 24 -9.21 11.79 -16.69
CA GLU A 24 -10.03 10.78 -17.34
C GLU A 24 -9.32 10.09 -18.52
N GLU A 25 -8.40 10.80 -19.18
CA GLU A 25 -7.65 10.31 -20.34
C GLU A 25 -6.78 9.11 -19.99
N THR A 26 -6.09 9.17 -18.85
CA THR A 26 -5.22 8.10 -18.36
C THR A 26 -6.00 6.91 -17.80
N LEU A 27 -7.23 7.13 -17.34
CA LEU A 27 -8.13 6.08 -16.87
C LEU A 27 -8.89 5.36 -17.99
N ARG A 28 -9.03 5.97 -19.17
CA ARG A 28 -9.77 5.39 -20.30
C ARG A 28 -9.38 3.93 -20.62
N PRO A 29 -8.09 3.54 -20.72
CA PRO A 29 -7.74 2.15 -21.00
C PRO A 29 -8.21 1.18 -19.91
N LEU A 30 -8.24 1.62 -18.65
CA LEU A 30 -8.72 0.82 -17.53
C LEU A 30 -10.24 0.64 -17.60
N LYS A 31 -10.99 1.73 -17.85
CA LYS A 31 -12.46 1.71 -18.02
C LYS A 31 -12.89 0.88 -19.23
N ALA A 32 -12.11 0.90 -20.32
CA ALA A 32 -12.38 0.07 -21.49
C ALA A 32 -12.27 -1.45 -21.19
N LEU A 33 -11.41 -1.84 -20.25
CA LEU A 33 -11.25 -3.23 -19.81
C LEU A 33 -12.24 -3.64 -18.72
N PHE A 34 -12.68 -2.67 -17.91
CA PHE A 34 -13.57 -2.84 -16.75
C PHE A 34 -14.62 -1.70 -16.74
N PRO A 35 -15.76 -1.88 -17.43
CA PRO A 35 -16.79 -0.84 -17.55
C PRO A 35 -17.49 -0.50 -16.23
N ASN A 36 -17.55 -1.44 -15.28
CA ASN A 36 -18.12 -1.24 -13.96
C ASN A 36 -17.12 -0.48 -13.07
N PHE A 37 -17.00 0.82 -13.28
CA PHE A 37 -15.97 1.65 -12.67
C PHE A 37 -16.57 2.75 -11.79
N TYR A 38 -16.10 2.84 -10.55
CA TYR A 38 -16.67 3.69 -9.51
C TYR A 38 -15.57 4.45 -8.74
N SER A 39 -15.95 5.61 -8.22
CA SER A 39 -15.25 6.38 -7.19
C SER A 39 -16.27 6.85 -6.15
N LYS A 40 -15.80 7.42 -5.03
CA LYS A 40 -16.66 8.06 -4.02
C LYS A 40 -17.71 8.99 -4.64
N ASP A 41 -17.31 9.82 -5.61
CA ASP A 41 -18.17 10.80 -6.27
C ASP A 41 -19.26 10.18 -7.15
N THR A 42 -19.08 8.92 -7.56
CA THR A 42 -20.08 8.20 -8.37
C THR A 42 -21.06 7.38 -7.54
N ILE A 43 -20.69 7.02 -6.31
CA ILE A 43 -21.51 6.16 -5.44
C ILE A 43 -22.22 6.92 -4.33
N ALA A 44 -21.79 8.14 -4.01
CA ALA A 44 -22.39 9.00 -3.01
C ALA A 44 -22.88 10.32 -3.64
N THR A 45 -23.92 10.93 -3.06
CA THR A 45 -24.40 12.23 -3.51
C THR A 45 -23.54 13.37 -2.97
N LYS A 46 -23.66 14.56 -3.57
CA LYS A 46 -22.94 15.75 -3.10
C LYS A 46 -23.34 16.13 -1.66
N GLU A 47 -24.59 15.90 -1.31
CA GLU A 47 -25.13 16.15 0.03
C GLU A 47 -24.53 15.17 1.05
N GLU A 48 -24.36 13.90 0.68
CA GLU A 48 -23.72 12.88 1.52
C GLU A 48 -22.22 13.15 1.72
N LEU A 49 -21.54 13.64 0.68
CA LEU A 49 -20.12 14.00 0.75
C LEU A 49 -19.85 15.35 1.43
N GLY A 50 -20.84 16.24 1.45
CA GLY A 50 -20.75 17.60 1.98
C GLY A 50 -20.05 17.73 3.34
N PRO A 51 -20.42 16.92 4.37
CA PRO A 51 -19.80 16.97 5.69
C PRO A 51 -18.30 16.64 5.72
N PHE A 52 -17.77 15.99 4.68
CA PHE A 52 -16.39 15.53 4.60
C PHE A 52 -15.49 16.41 3.73
N LEU A 53 -16.06 17.31 2.92
CA LEU A 53 -15.31 18.11 1.93
C LEU A 53 -14.18 18.94 2.55
N SER A 54 -14.39 19.49 3.74
CA SER A 54 -13.38 20.29 4.46
C SER A 54 -12.30 19.47 5.15
N PHE A 55 -12.40 18.14 5.14
CA PHE A 55 -11.52 17.25 5.90
C PHE A 55 -10.99 16.12 5.02
N SER A 56 -9.82 16.34 4.41
CA SER A 56 -9.16 15.37 3.53
C SER A 56 -9.00 13.98 4.19
N SER A 57 -8.65 13.94 5.48
CA SER A 57 -8.53 12.70 6.25
C SER A 57 -9.85 11.95 6.42
N ARG A 58 -10.97 12.66 6.62
CA ARG A 58 -12.30 12.04 6.73
C ARG A 58 -12.80 11.59 5.36
N MET A 59 -12.50 12.35 4.31
CA MET A 59 -12.78 11.94 2.93
C MET A 59 -12.02 10.65 2.57
N ALA A 60 -10.74 10.56 2.94
CA ALA A 60 -9.93 9.36 2.75
C ALA A 60 -10.42 8.17 3.60
N ALA A 61 -11.07 8.41 4.74
CA ALA A 61 -11.67 7.35 5.54
C ALA A 61 -12.84 6.65 4.82
N LEU A 62 -13.57 7.36 3.96
CA LEU A 62 -14.59 6.73 3.10
C LEU A 62 -13.95 5.74 2.12
N ASP A 63 -12.88 6.18 1.45
CA ASP A 63 -12.09 5.33 0.56
C ASP A 63 -11.51 4.11 1.31
N PHE A 64 -11.08 4.30 2.55
CA PHE A 64 -10.56 3.21 3.41
C PHE A 64 -11.61 2.13 3.67
N ILE A 65 -12.84 2.52 4.03
CA ILE A 65 -13.92 1.58 4.33
C ILE A 65 -14.23 0.72 3.11
N VAL A 66 -14.37 1.34 1.92
CA VAL A 66 -14.65 0.61 0.69
C VAL A 66 -13.51 -0.35 0.34
N CYS A 67 -12.26 0.08 0.48
CA CYS A 67 -11.12 -0.79 0.23
C CYS A 67 -11.01 -1.95 1.24
N ASP A 68 -11.32 -1.74 2.51
CA ASP A 68 -11.30 -2.80 3.53
C ASP A 68 -12.39 -3.87 3.27
N GLU A 69 -13.58 -3.43 2.87
CA GLU A 69 -14.71 -4.33 2.59
C GLU A 69 -14.66 -4.98 1.21
N SER A 70 -13.80 -4.49 0.30
CA SER A 70 -13.64 -5.08 -1.04
C SER A 70 -13.15 -6.54 -1.00
N ASP A 71 -13.55 -7.34 -2.00
CA ASP A 71 -13.06 -8.71 -2.16
C ASP A 71 -11.54 -8.78 -2.40
N VAL A 72 -11.04 -7.82 -3.19
CA VAL A 72 -9.62 -7.73 -3.59
C VAL A 72 -9.19 -6.27 -3.55
N PHE A 73 -8.11 -6.00 -2.84
CA PHE A 73 -7.49 -4.68 -2.81
C PHE A 73 -6.23 -4.66 -3.68
N VAL A 74 -6.00 -3.59 -4.44
CA VAL A 74 -4.82 -3.42 -5.30
C VAL A 74 -4.15 -2.10 -4.96
N THR A 75 -2.87 -2.12 -4.64
CA THR A 75 -2.12 -0.90 -4.32
C THR A 75 -1.45 -0.34 -5.57
N ASN A 76 -1.39 0.99 -5.70
CA ASN A 76 -0.58 1.65 -6.73
C ASN A 76 0.85 1.90 -6.22
N ASN A 77 0.97 2.28 -4.94
CA ASN A 77 2.19 2.64 -4.24
C ASN A 77 2.19 2.01 -2.84
N ASN A 78 3.26 2.24 -2.09
CA ASN A 78 3.42 1.76 -0.73
C ASN A 78 3.15 2.86 0.32
N GLY A 79 2.12 3.68 0.10
CA GLY A 79 1.74 4.76 1.04
C GLY A 79 1.07 4.26 2.33
N ASN A 80 0.90 5.15 3.31
CA ASN A 80 0.34 4.82 4.65
C ASN A 80 -0.99 4.07 4.59
N MET A 81 -1.93 4.52 3.75
CA MET A 81 -3.23 3.87 3.57
C MET A 81 -3.08 2.44 3.06
N ALA A 82 -2.19 2.22 2.08
CA ALA A 82 -1.93 0.91 1.51
C ALA A 82 -1.38 -0.07 2.56
N ARG A 83 -0.46 0.41 3.42
CA ARG A 83 0.18 -0.38 4.48
C ARG A 83 -0.84 -0.79 5.54
N ILE A 84 -1.64 0.15 6.03
CA ILE A 84 -2.68 -0.12 7.04
C ILE A 84 -3.73 -1.08 6.48
N LEU A 85 -4.20 -0.88 5.24
CA LEU A 85 -5.16 -1.80 4.60
C LEU A 85 -4.55 -3.20 4.41
N ALA A 86 -3.30 -3.29 3.97
CA ALA A 86 -2.63 -4.57 3.80
C ALA A 86 -2.53 -5.35 5.12
N GLY A 87 -2.16 -4.69 6.23
CA GLY A 87 -2.11 -5.36 7.53
C GLY A 87 -3.49 -5.71 8.06
N ARG A 88 -4.47 -4.80 7.94
CA ARG A 88 -5.85 -5.05 8.37
C ARG A 88 -6.48 -6.22 7.61
N ARG A 89 -6.41 -6.22 6.29
CA ARG A 89 -6.92 -7.30 5.42
C ARG A 89 -6.20 -8.61 5.66
N LYS A 90 -4.89 -8.57 5.95
CA LYS A 90 -4.12 -9.75 6.36
C LYS A 90 -4.58 -10.27 7.72
N TYR A 91 -4.86 -9.40 8.69
CA TYR A 91 -5.28 -9.80 10.03
C TYR A 91 -6.71 -10.36 10.06
N PHE A 92 -7.66 -9.66 9.42
CA PHE A 92 -9.08 -10.00 9.43
C PHE A 92 -9.45 -10.90 8.24
N GLY A 93 -9.04 -12.17 8.33
CA GLY A 93 -9.49 -13.21 7.38
C GLY A 93 -8.69 -13.32 6.09
N HIS A 94 -7.47 -12.78 6.05
CA HIS A 94 -6.55 -12.91 4.92
C HIS A 94 -7.17 -12.54 3.57
N LYS A 95 -7.84 -11.39 3.51
CA LYS A 95 -8.46 -10.90 2.26
C LYS A 95 -7.36 -10.58 1.23
N PRO A 96 -7.50 -11.02 -0.05
CA PRO A 96 -6.51 -10.79 -1.10
C PRO A 96 -6.09 -9.31 -1.22
N THR A 97 -4.78 -9.08 -1.29
CA THR A 97 -4.18 -7.75 -1.42
C THR A 97 -3.04 -7.79 -2.42
N ILE A 98 -3.28 -7.27 -3.62
CA ILE A 98 -2.34 -7.30 -4.74
C ILE A 98 -1.41 -6.09 -4.64
N ARG A 99 -0.13 -6.33 -4.40
CA ARG A 99 0.94 -5.33 -4.52
C ARG A 99 1.69 -5.56 -5.84
N PRO A 100 1.47 -4.81 -6.92
CA PRO A 100 2.15 -5.07 -8.19
C PRO A 100 3.67 -5.16 -8.04
N ASN A 101 4.29 -6.23 -8.53
CA ASN A 101 5.77 -6.33 -8.55
C ASN A 101 6.34 -5.41 -9.64
N ALA A 102 6.34 -4.09 -9.40
CA ALA A 102 6.65 -3.09 -10.40
C ALA A 102 8.02 -3.32 -11.08
N LYS A 103 9.05 -3.67 -10.29
CA LYS A 103 10.41 -3.96 -10.77
C LYS A 103 10.42 -5.06 -11.83
N LYS A 104 9.72 -6.19 -11.60
CA LYS A 104 9.69 -7.31 -12.56
C LYS A 104 8.65 -7.11 -13.67
N LEU A 105 7.50 -6.52 -13.35
CA LEU A 105 6.39 -6.32 -14.28
C LEU A 105 6.74 -5.33 -15.39
N TYR A 106 7.50 -4.26 -15.10
CA TYR A 106 7.88 -3.25 -16.10
C TYR A 106 8.51 -3.86 -17.36
N ARG A 107 9.49 -4.75 -17.19
CA ARG A 107 10.17 -5.43 -18.32
C ARG A 107 9.21 -6.31 -19.13
N LEU A 108 8.25 -6.93 -18.45
CA LEU A 108 7.24 -7.77 -19.09
C LEU A 108 6.23 -6.92 -19.90
N PHE A 109 5.87 -5.74 -19.42
CA PHE A 109 5.00 -4.82 -20.15
C PHE A 109 5.65 -4.27 -21.41
N LEU A 110 6.95 -3.92 -21.37
CA LEU A 110 7.68 -3.47 -22.56
C LEU A 110 7.72 -4.53 -23.68
N SER A 111 7.80 -5.81 -23.29
CA SER A 111 7.86 -6.94 -24.23
C SER A 111 6.48 -7.52 -24.58
N ARG A 112 5.38 -6.85 -24.20
CA ARG A 112 4.01 -7.37 -24.37
C ARG A 112 3.68 -7.76 -25.80
N ASN A 113 4.14 -6.99 -26.78
CA ASN A 113 3.85 -7.19 -28.20
C ASN A 113 4.67 -8.34 -28.83
N ASN A 114 5.69 -8.84 -28.13
CA ASN A 114 6.58 -9.89 -28.63
C ASN A 114 6.17 -11.30 -28.15
N MET A 115 5.01 -11.45 -27.50
CA MET A 115 4.54 -12.72 -26.93
C MET A 115 3.02 -12.87 -27.02
N THR A 116 2.55 -14.12 -26.98
CA THR A 116 1.11 -14.43 -26.97
C THR A 116 0.45 -13.99 -25.65
N TRP A 117 -0.88 -13.95 -25.63
CA TRP A 117 -1.61 -13.61 -24.39
C TRP A 117 -1.42 -14.67 -23.31
N GLU A 118 -1.38 -15.94 -23.71
CA GLU A 118 -1.22 -17.09 -22.80
C GLU A 118 0.13 -17.02 -22.10
N GLU A 119 1.20 -16.76 -22.87
CA GLU A 119 2.55 -16.59 -22.34
C GLU A 119 2.64 -15.38 -21.41
N PHE A 120 2.11 -14.22 -21.85
CA PHE A 120 2.07 -13.03 -21.02
C PHE A 120 1.34 -13.29 -19.69
N SER A 121 0.17 -13.91 -19.74
CA SER A 121 -0.63 -14.19 -18.55
C SER A 121 0.06 -15.16 -17.58
N SER A 122 0.74 -16.18 -18.12
CA SER A 122 1.52 -17.14 -17.33
C SER A 122 2.70 -16.46 -16.63
N ARG A 123 3.42 -15.59 -17.35
CA ARG A 123 4.53 -14.80 -16.78
C ARG A 123 4.02 -13.84 -15.70
N ILE A 124 2.92 -13.12 -15.92
CA ILE A 124 2.30 -12.25 -14.90
C ILE A 124 2.00 -13.05 -13.62
N ARG A 125 1.30 -14.18 -13.74
CA ARG A 125 0.96 -15.03 -12.58
C ARG A 125 2.20 -15.52 -11.84
N THR A 126 3.28 -15.82 -12.55
CA THR A 126 4.54 -16.25 -11.95
C THR A 126 5.24 -15.13 -11.20
N LEU A 127 5.32 -13.93 -11.80
CA LEU A 127 5.97 -12.76 -11.20
C LEU A 127 5.22 -12.20 -9.99
N GLN A 128 3.89 -12.40 -9.95
CA GLN A 128 3.03 -11.91 -8.88
C GLN A 128 2.92 -12.87 -7.69
N LYS A 129 3.52 -14.07 -7.75
CA LYS A 129 3.59 -14.97 -6.58
C LYS A 129 4.33 -14.30 -5.42
N GLY A 130 3.77 -14.38 -4.22
CA GLY A 130 4.30 -13.67 -3.05
C GLY A 130 4.04 -12.16 -3.05
N PHE A 131 3.10 -11.68 -3.87
CA PHE A 131 2.66 -10.27 -3.91
C PHE A 131 1.13 -10.15 -3.90
N MET A 132 0.49 -11.11 -3.24
CA MET A 132 -0.98 -11.27 -3.19
C MET A 132 -1.52 -11.11 -1.76
N GLY A 133 -0.68 -10.72 -0.80
CA GLY A 133 -1.09 -10.52 0.59
C GLY A 133 -1.14 -11.82 1.38
N GLU A 134 -0.27 -12.78 1.04
CA GLU A 134 -0.27 -14.09 1.68
C GLU A 134 0.09 -13.97 3.17
N PRO A 135 -0.45 -14.84 4.06
CA PRO A 135 -0.23 -14.73 5.50
C PRO A 135 1.24 -14.74 5.92
N LYS A 136 2.10 -15.43 5.16
CA LYS A 136 3.53 -15.62 5.44
C LYS A 136 4.42 -15.02 4.35
N GLU A 137 3.93 -13.99 3.68
CA GLU A 137 4.68 -13.29 2.61
C GLU A 137 5.99 -12.68 3.14
N VAL A 138 5.94 -12.09 4.35
CA VAL A 138 7.10 -11.49 5.00
C VAL A 138 7.59 -12.38 6.14
N ARG A 139 8.92 -12.48 6.31
CA ARG A 139 9.51 -13.24 7.41
C ARG A 139 9.16 -12.59 8.76
N PRO A 140 8.81 -13.39 9.80
CA PRO A 140 8.59 -12.87 11.13
C PRO A 140 9.79 -12.01 11.62
N GLY A 141 9.51 -10.82 12.15
CA GLY A 141 10.53 -9.88 12.60
C GLY A 141 11.09 -8.94 11.52
N ARG A 142 10.61 -9.03 10.27
CA ARG A 142 10.82 -8.03 9.22
C ARG A 142 9.51 -7.37 8.82
N GLY A 143 9.62 -6.13 8.33
CA GLY A 143 8.50 -5.32 7.88
C GLY A 143 7.83 -4.55 9.02
N GLU A 144 7.03 -3.56 8.67
CA GLU A 144 6.30 -2.78 9.66
C GLU A 144 5.08 -3.51 10.22
N PHE A 145 4.81 -3.28 11.50
CA PHE A 145 3.70 -3.89 12.23
C PHE A 145 2.34 -3.60 11.57
N HIS A 146 2.14 -2.37 11.08
CA HIS A 146 0.87 -1.96 10.47
C HIS A 146 0.55 -2.68 9.16
N GLU A 147 1.57 -3.18 8.44
CA GLU A 147 1.41 -3.96 7.20
C GLU A 147 1.53 -5.48 7.43
N ASN A 148 2.31 -5.86 8.45
CA ASN A 148 2.66 -7.24 8.78
C ASN A 148 2.42 -7.49 10.28
N PRO A 149 1.16 -7.49 10.74
CA PRO A 149 0.85 -7.74 12.14
C PRO A 149 1.28 -9.17 12.51
N SER A 150 2.17 -9.27 13.50
CA SER A 150 2.89 -10.50 13.85
C SER A 150 2.19 -11.37 14.89
N THR A 151 1.12 -10.89 15.53
CA THR A 151 0.71 -11.39 16.85
C THR A 151 -0.44 -12.39 16.91
N CYS A 152 -1.08 -12.80 15.81
CA CYS A 152 -2.09 -13.87 15.88
C CYS A 152 -2.50 -14.54 14.55
N ILE A 153 -1.61 -14.68 13.57
CA ILE A 153 -1.92 -15.56 12.45
C ILE A 153 -1.97 -16.98 13.01
N CYS A 154 -3.18 -17.53 13.18
CA CYS A 154 -3.40 -18.83 13.79
C CYS A 154 -2.44 -19.85 13.18
N GLU A 155 -1.49 -20.31 13.99
CA GLU A 155 -0.59 -21.36 13.57
C GLU A 155 -1.36 -22.68 13.63
N ASP A 156 -1.62 -23.29 12.48
CA ASP A 156 -2.00 -24.70 12.45
C ASP A 156 -0.87 -25.49 13.13
N SER A 157 -1.15 -25.93 14.35
CA SER A 157 -0.20 -26.66 15.20
C SER A 157 0.36 -27.90 14.49
N GLU A 158 -0.43 -28.50 13.59
CA GLU A 158 0.00 -29.60 12.72
C GLU A 158 0.99 -29.19 11.62
N ALA A 159 0.86 -27.99 11.05
CA ALA A 159 1.78 -27.46 10.04
C ALA A 159 3.14 -27.09 10.67
N MET A 160 3.11 -26.52 11.88
CA MET A 160 4.31 -26.23 12.69
C MET A 160 5.09 -27.50 13.04
N GLY A 161 4.40 -28.61 13.34
CA GLY A 161 5.03 -29.91 13.59
C GLY A 161 5.83 -30.43 12.40
N LYS A 162 5.31 -30.26 11.17
CA LYS A 162 5.95 -30.72 9.93
C LYS A 162 7.19 -29.88 9.56
N VAL A 163 7.12 -28.55 9.72
CA VAL A 163 8.29 -27.66 9.47
C VAL A 163 9.44 -27.94 10.46
N LYS A 164 9.12 -28.26 11.72
CA LYS A 164 10.10 -28.66 12.74
C LYS A 164 10.70 -30.06 12.52
N ALA A 165 10.02 -30.94 11.77
CA ALA A 165 10.54 -32.26 11.39
C ALA A 165 11.49 -32.16 10.18
N ASP A 166 11.12 -31.38 9.16
CA ASP A 166 11.94 -31.17 7.96
C ASP A 166 13.25 -30.40 8.25
N SER A 167 13.20 -29.43 9.16
CA SER A 167 14.40 -28.70 9.61
C SER A 167 15.37 -29.59 10.39
N ARG A 168 14.87 -30.58 11.14
CA ARG A 168 15.71 -31.59 11.82
C ARG A 168 16.32 -32.58 10.83
N HIS A 169 15.58 -33.01 9.81
CA HIS A 169 16.13 -33.85 8.73
C HIS A 169 17.17 -33.13 7.86
N LYS A 170 17.02 -31.82 7.60
CA LYS A 170 18.06 -31.03 6.89
C LYS A 170 19.33 -30.81 7.72
N LYS A 171 19.25 -30.70 9.05
CA LYS A 171 20.42 -30.56 9.91
C LYS A 171 21.23 -31.85 10.01
N HIS A 172 20.57 -33.01 9.99
CA HIS A 172 21.25 -34.31 10.10
C HIS A 172 21.90 -34.79 8.80
N ARG A 173 21.50 -34.25 7.65
CA ARG A 173 22.07 -34.58 6.32
C ARG A 173 23.30 -33.77 5.93
N LYS A 174 23.73 -32.79 6.73
CA LYS A 174 24.86 -31.90 6.41
C LYS A 174 26.23 -32.45 6.87
N LEU A 175 26.30 -33.66 7.40
CA LEU A 175 27.52 -34.26 7.96
C LEU A 175 28.08 -35.44 7.17
N ASP A 176 27.41 -35.89 6.11
CA ASP A 176 27.93 -36.94 5.21
C ASP A 176 27.45 -36.68 3.78
N ASP A 177 28.31 -36.07 2.96
CA ASP A 177 28.61 -36.51 1.59
C ASP A 177 29.52 -35.48 0.91
N SER A 178 30.81 -35.84 0.82
CA SER A 178 31.80 -35.13 0.02
C SER A 178 31.98 -35.85 -1.32
N SER A 179 31.03 -35.76 -2.25
CA SER A 179 31.30 -36.10 -3.66
C SER A 179 30.27 -35.59 -4.69
N ARG A 180 30.75 -34.69 -5.56
CA ARG A 180 30.42 -34.45 -7.00
C ARG A 180 29.00 -34.04 -7.48
N LYS A 181 29.03 -32.86 -8.14
CA LYS A 181 28.40 -32.39 -9.40
C LYS A 181 26.94 -31.92 -9.44
N ASP A 182 26.84 -30.61 -9.74
CA ASP A 182 25.99 -29.92 -10.72
C ASP A 182 24.49 -30.23 -10.79
N VAL A 183 23.68 -29.46 -10.05
CA VAL A 183 22.43 -28.85 -10.56
C VAL A 183 22.24 -27.51 -9.84
N MET A 184 22.28 -26.40 -10.59
CA MET A 184 21.91 -25.08 -10.06
C MET A 184 20.40 -25.04 -9.84
N VAL A 185 19.98 -25.13 -8.57
CA VAL A 185 18.65 -24.71 -8.14
C VAL A 185 18.77 -23.25 -7.72
N SER A 186 18.23 -22.34 -8.53
CA SER A 186 18.13 -20.93 -8.19
C SER A 186 17.16 -20.77 -7.02
N ASP A 187 17.72 -20.53 -5.84
CA ASP A 187 16.97 -20.14 -4.64
C ASP A 187 16.60 -18.66 -4.84
N ASP A 188 15.41 -18.41 -5.40
CA ASP A 188 14.93 -17.07 -5.76
C ASP A 188 14.46 -16.35 -4.48
N GLN A 189 15.44 -15.90 -3.69
CA GLN A 189 15.25 -15.04 -2.53
C GLN A 189 14.78 -13.66 -3.00
N ASN A 190 13.47 -13.45 -3.04
CA ASN A 190 12.90 -12.11 -3.16
C ASN A 190 13.02 -11.41 -1.80
N ASP A 191 14.19 -10.83 -1.55
CA ASP A 191 14.36 -9.82 -0.51
C ASP A 191 13.74 -8.52 -1.07
N TYR A 192 12.50 -8.23 -0.70
CA TYR A 192 11.97 -6.88 -0.82
C TYR A 192 12.62 -6.05 0.28
N ASP A 193 13.65 -5.31 -0.10
CA ASP A 193 14.22 -4.24 0.72
C ASP A 193 13.35 -2.99 0.56
N ASP A 194 12.73 -2.54 1.66
CA ASP A 194 11.87 -1.36 1.72
C ASP A 194 12.67 -0.06 1.48
N ASN A 195 14.01 -0.13 1.59
CA ASN A 195 14.92 1.01 1.41
C ASN A 195 15.19 1.40 -0.05
N ASP A 196 14.62 0.67 -1.02
CA ASP A 196 14.91 0.83 -2.44
C ASP A 196 13.79 1.55 -3.23
N VAL A 197 12.78 2.09 -2.54
CA VAL A 197 11.75 2.93 -3.15
C VAL A 197 12.37 4.32 -3.36
N PRO A 198 12.48 4.84 -4.60
CA PRO A 198 12.92 6.21 -4.81
C PRO A 198 11.97 7.16 -4.07
N GLU A 199 12.51 7.89 -3.10
CA GLU A 199 11.84 9.00 -2.44
C GLU A 199 11.57 10.06 -3.52
N TRP A 200 10.30 10.21 -3.89
CA TRP A 200 9.89 11.29 -4.78
C TRP A 200 9.88 12.57 -3.95
N PRO A 201 10.48 13.68 -4.43
CA PRO A 201 10.50 14.92 -3.65
C PRO A 201 9.07 15.36 -3.32
N ASP A 202 8.81 15.62 -2.04
CA ASP A 202 7.58 16.25 -1.57
C ASP A 202 7.54 17.69 -2.10
N LEU A 203 6.98 17.88 -3.30
CA LEU A 203 6.57 19.19 -3.81
C LEU A 203 5.19 19.53 -3.22
N TYR A 204 5.16 19.69 -1.91
CA TYR A 204 4.19 20.57 -1.26
C TYR A 204 5.00 21.78 -0.80
N GLU A 205 5.30 22.68 -1.74
CA GLU A 205 5.62 24.05 -1.37
C GLU A 205 4.28 24.67 -0.94
N ASP A 206 4.20 25.09 0.32
CA ASP A 206 3.10 25.86 0.87
C ASP A 206 2.91 27.13 0.02
N GLU A 207 1.88 27.15 -0.83
CA GLU A 207 1.40 28.38 -1.45
C GLU A 207 0.59 29.14 -0.39
N ASP A 208 1.27 29.97 0.39
CA ASP A 208 0.63 31.00 1.20
C ASP A 208 0.00 32.04 0.25
N GLU A 209 -1.34 32.09 0.26
CA GLU A 209 -2.15 33.17 -0.33
C GLU A 209 -1.94 34.47 0.46
N ASP A 210 -1.45 35.52 -0.18
CA ASP A 210 -1.67 36.90 0.25
C ASP A 210 -1.83 37.80 -1.00
N GLU A 211 -3.07 38.20 -1.30
CA GLU A 211 -3.38 39.39 -2.10
C GLU A 211 -3.62 40.58 -1.14
N GLU A 212 -2.92 41.70 -1.33
CA GLU A 212 -3.50 43.00 -1.72
C GLU A 212 -2.45 44.14 -1.75
N ASP A 213 -2.85 45.24 -2.37
CA ASP A 213 -2.08 46.22 -3.14
C ASP A 213 -1.35 47.37 -2.41
N GLU A 214 -0.41 47.93 -3.19
CA GLU A 214 0.03 49.33 -3.32
C GLU A 214 0.78 50.11 -2.21
N SER A 215 1.99 50.51 -2.63
CA SER A 215 2.62 51.84 -2.48
C SER A 215 3.49 52.14 -1.25
N GLY A 216 4.70 52.67 -1.49
CA GLY A 216 5.43 53.46 -0.49
C GLY A 216 6.93 53.15 -0.35
N SER A 217 7.75 54.11 -0.75
CA SER A 217 9.21 54.10 -0.76
C SER A 217 9.92 54.21 0.61
N LYS A 218 11.18 53.75 0.65
CA LYS A 218 12.38 54.22 1.41
C LYS A 218 12.88 53.44 2.66
N GLU A 219 14.11 52.94 2.48
CA GLU A 219 15.31 53.04 3.34
C GLU A 219 15.38 52.47 4.78
N LYS A 220 16.47 51.68 4.97
CA LYS A 220 17.45 51.67 6.08
C LYS A 220 17.24 50.77 7.32
N HIS A 221 18.13 49.77 7.39
CA HIS A 221 19.23 49.62 8.38
C HIS A 221 18.96 48.95 9.76
N LEU A 222 19.67 47.82 9.93
CA LEU A 222 20.32 47.25 11.14
C LEU A 222 19.56 46.91 12.43
N SER A 223 19.77 45.63 12.80
CA SER A 223 20.34 45.12 14.07
C SER A 223 19.46 44.82 15.29
N ASN A 224 19.71 43.59 15.79
CA ASN A 224 19.99 43.17 17.17
C ASN A 224 18.87 42.75 18.16
N VAL A 225 18.91 41.44 18.49
CA VAL A 225 19.24 40.83 19.82
C VAL A 225 18.18 40.83 20.94
N THR A 226 18.04 39.62 21.55
CA THR A 226 17.45 39.23 22.86
C THR A 226 15.93 39.41 23.03
N GLY A 227 15.16 38.53 23.67
CA GLY A 227 15.41 37.44 24.61
C GLY A 227 14.22 37.39 25.59
N SER A 228 14.04 36.26 26.29
CA SER A 228 13.24 36.07 27.52
C SER A 228 11.76 35.70 27.42
N ASP A 229 11.50 34.44 27.80
CA ASP A 229 10.49 33.87 28.73
C ASP A 229 9.20 34.61 29.09
N TYR A 230 8.14 33.80 29.23
CA TYR A 230 6.97 33.75 30.14
C TYR A 230 5.75 33.31 29.31
N GLY A 231 4.92 32.32 29.65
CA GLY A 231 4.80 31.45 30.81
C GLY A 231 3.63 30.48 30.55
N ALA A 232 3.65 29.35 31.26
CA ALA A 232 2.62 28.33 31.22
C ALA A 232 1.23 28.86 31.62
N VAL A 233 0.20 28.46 30.87
CA VAL A 233 -1.18 28.39 31.36
C VAL A 233 -1.66 26.98 31.14
N ILE A 234 -1.70 26.23 32.24
CA ILE A 234 -2.48 24.99 32.39
C ILE A 234 -3.92 25.44 32.65
N SER A 235 -4.86 24.96 31.86
CA SER A 235 -6.26 24.87 32.25
C SER A 235 -6.75 23.48 31.88
N ASP A 236 -6.85 22.63 32.89
CA ASP A 236 -7.62 21.40 32.87
C ASP A 236 -9.11 21.74 32.81
N GLU A 237 -9.88 21.08 31.94
CA GLU A 237 -11.04 20.32 32.41
C GLU A 237 -11.40 19.19 31.43
N PRO A 238 -11.75 17.99 31.95
CA PRO A 238 -11.93 16.76 31.17
C PRO A 238 -13.41 16.44 30.98
N GLU A 239 -13.79 15.87 29.84
CA GLU A 239 -14.94 14.97 29.72
C GLU A 239 -15.02 14.47 28.28
N LEU A 240 -14.70 13.19 28.06
CA LEU A 240 -15.28 12.27 27.06
C LEU A 240 -14.53 10.92 27.11
N GLU A 241 -14.34 10.36 28.31
CA GLU A 241 -14.14 8.92 28.49
C GLU A 241 -15.46 8.33 29.01
N ALA A 242 -16.34 7.92 28.08
CA ALA A 242 -17.49 7.07 28.39
C ALA A 242 -18.12 6.49 27.11
N MET A 243 -17.37 5.76 26.28
CA MET A 243 -18.00 4.98 25.19
C MET A 243 -17.28 3.67 24.85
N LEU A 244 -16.71 2.93 25.81
CA LEU A 244 -16.39 1.50 25.63
C LEU A 244 -16.38 0.75 26.98
N SER A 245 -17.56 0.49 27.56
CA SER A 245 -17.76 -0.62 28.51
C SER A 245 -19.24 -0.98 28.63
N ASP A 246 -19.72 -1.83 27.71
CA ASP A 246 -20.50 -3.05 27.97
C ASP A 246 -20.86 -3.74 26.65
#